data_AF-A0A6B0DJW0-F1
#
_entry.id   AF-A0A6B0DJW0-F1
#
_cell.length_a   1.000
_cell.length_b   1.000
_cell.length_c   1.000
_cell.angle_alpha   90.00
_cell.angle_beta   90.00
_cell.angle_gamma   90.00
#
_symmetry.space_group_name_H-M   'P 1'
#
loop_
_entity.id
_entity.type
_entity.pdbx_description
1 polymer ?
#
loop_
_entity_poly.entity_id
_entity_poly.type
_entity_poly.pdbx_seq_one_letter_code
_entity_poly.pdbx_strand_id
1 'polypeptide(L)'
;MMFPDDVITVSKKGKKEVRNLVGKGRFVIYNYLNPENGIDEEKKKRIVLNFDDGHREEYFIIPTSDGKRNLLIPTSEKEGRKIWNGKESVDLDLLLNY
;
A
#
# COMPACT_ATOMS: atom_id res chain seq x y z
N MET A 1 10.96 7.31 14.48
CA MET A 1 9.49 7.27 14.75
C MET A 1 9.14 5.81 14.94
N MET A 2 8.30 5.45 15.92
CA MET A 2 7.93 4.05 16.14
C MET A 2 6.54 3.82 15.53
N PHE A 3 6.45 2.94 14.54
CA PHE A 3 5.18 2.58 13.92
C PHE A 3 4.47 1.48 14.73
N PRO A 4 3.12 1.45 14.74
CA PRO A 4 2.36 0.35 15.33
C PRO A 4 2.67 -0.99 14.64
N ASP A 5 2.66 -2.10 15.39
CA ASP A 5 2.98 -3.42 14.83
C ASP A 5 1.97 -3.90 13.77
N ASP A 6 0.71 -3.44 13.84
CA ASP A 6 -0.35 -3.89 12.95
C ASP A 6 -0.26 -3.30 11.52
N VAL A 7 0.52 -2.22 11.33
CA VAL A 7 0.89 -1.71 10.00
C VAL A 7 2.19 -2.30 9.48
N ILE A 8 2.94 -3.04 10.31
CA ILE A 8 4.17 -3.71 9.92
C ILE A 8 3.83 -5.02 9.20
N THR A 9 4.48 -5.25 8.06
CA THR A 9 4.39 -6.47 7.27
C THR A 9 5.77 -7.01 7.01
N VAL A 10 5.86 -8.32 6.79
CA VAL A 10 7.08 -8.98 6.34
C VAL A 10 6.93 -9.34 4.88
N SER A 11 7.84 -8.86 4.03
CA SER A 11 7.86 -9.19 2.62
C SER A 11 8.25 -10.66 2.41
N LYS A 12 8.05 -11.20 1.20
CA LYS A 12 8.48 -12.59 0.87
C LYS A 12 9.98 -12.83 1.09
N LYS A 13 10.79 -11.77 1.12
CA LYS A 13 12.24 -11.81 1.35
C LYS A 13 12.62 -11.61 2.82
N GLY A 14 11.65 -11.56 3.74
CA GLY A 14 11.90 -11.35 5.17
C GLY A 14 12.11 -9.89 5.58
N LYS A 15 11.97 -8.92 4.66
CA LYS A 15 12.11 -7.49 4.98
C LYS A 15 10.89 -6.98 5.74
N LYS A 16 11.11 -6.32 6.89
CA LYS A 16 10.03 -5.61 7.61
C LYS A 16 9.75 -4.28 6.92
N GLU A 17 8.47 -3.99 6.74
CA GLU A 17 7.97 -2.83 5.98
C GLU A 17 6.71 -2.28 6.63
N VAL A 18 6.49 -0.97 6.55
CA VAL A 18 5.25 -0.32 7.00
C VAL A 18 4.40 0.03 5.80
N ARG A 19 3.13 -0.40 5.79
CA ARG A 19 2.18 0.06 4.77
C ARG A 19 1.77 1.50 5.08
N ASN A 20 2.16 2.43 4.24
CA ASN A 20 1.92 3.85 4.45
C ASN A 20 1.02 4.44 3.36
N LEU A 21 -0.04 5.15 3.78
CA LEU A 21 -1.01 5.75 2.88
C LEU A 21 -0.36 6.84 2.03
N VAL A 22 -0.61 6.79 0.72
CA VAL A 22 -0.15 7.80 -0.24
C VAL A 22 -1.32 8.61 -0.80
N GLY A 23 -2.48 7.99 -1.00
CA GLY A 23 -3.67 8.66 -1.48
C GLY A 23 -4.89 7.74 -1.48
N LYS A 24 -6.09 8.31 -1.53
CA LYS A 24 -7.35 7.54 -1.55
C LYS A 24 -8.47 8.25 -2.33
N GLY A 25 -9.49 7.48 -2.71
CA GLY A 25 -10.73 7.83 -3.39
C GLY A 25 -11.61 6.57 -3.47
N ARG A 26 -12.21 6.26 -4.62
CA ARG A 26 -12.70 4.89 -4.95
C ARG A 26 -11.56 3.87 -5.15
N PHE A 27 -10.41 4.18 -4.59
CA PHE A 27 -9.18 3.42 -4.63
C PHE A 27 -8.34 3.80 -3.41
N VAL A 28 -7.35 2.99 -3.09
CA VAL A 28 -6.31 3.34 -2.10
C VAL A 28 -4.94 3.08 -2.73
N ILE A 29 -4.05 4.06 -2.63
CA ILE A 29 -2.63 3.93 -2.98
C ILE A 29 -1.82 3.97 -1.68
N TYR A 30 -0.93 3.01 -1.52
CA TYR A 30 0.02 2.99 -0.41
C TYR A 30 1.41 2.51 -0.87
N ASN A 31 2.44 2.90 -0.13
CA ASN A 31 3.82 2.45 -0.31
C ASN A 31 4.30 1.69 0.93
N TYR A 32 5.57 1.29 0.88
CA TYR A 32 6.23 0.52 1.94
C TYR A 32 7.41 1.33 2.47
N LEU A 33 7.33 1.75 3.73
CA LEU A 33 8.41 2.47 4.40
C LEU A 33 9.28 1.47 5.17
N ASN A 34 10.57 1.76 5.27
CA ASN A 34 11.43 1.10 6.23
C ASN A 34 10.98 1.50 7.66
N PRO A 35 10.64 0.55 8.55
CA PRO A 35 10.13 0.85 9.89
C PRO A 35 11.09 1.63 10.79
N GLU A 36 12.41 1.52 10.55
CA GLU A 36 13.44 2.13 11.39
C GLU A 36 13.63 3.62 11.07
N ASN A 37 13.65 3.96 9.78
CA ASN A 37 13.96 5.32 9.31
C ASN A 37 12.76 6.06 8.67
N GLY A 38 11.66 5.36 8.36
CA GLY A 38 10.46 5.93 7.74
C GLY A 38 10.59 6.28 6.26
N ILE A 39 11.63 5.78 5.57
CA ILE A 39 11.95 6.11 4.17
C ILE A 39 11.35 5.07 3.21
N ASP A 40 10.83 5.52 2.08
CA ASP A 40 10.44 4.68 0.93
C ASP A 40 11.68 4.33 0.09
N GLU A 41 12.15 3.09 0.20
CA GLU A 41 13.38 2.62 -0.46
C GLU A 41 13.11 1.95 -1.82
N GLU A 42 11.90 1.45 -2.07
CA GLU A 42 11.61 0.63 -3.26
C GLU A 42 10.94 1.40 -4.39
N LYS A 43 10.48 2.65 -4.16
CA LYS A 43 9.72 3.49 -5.12
C LYS A 43 8.51 2.78 -5.74
N LYS A 44 8.13 1.64 -5.18
CA LYS A 44 7.08 0.73 -5.62
C LYS A 44 5.86 1.00 -4.77
N LYS A 45 4.72 1.19 -5.43
CA LYS A 45 3.44 1.42 -4.76
C LYS A 45 2.51 0.23 -4.97
N ARG A 46 1.47 0.17 -4.18
CA ARG A 46 0.32 -0.71 -4.40
C ARG A 46 -0.92 0.15 -4.54
N ILE A 47 -1.76 -0.22 -5.50
CA ILE A 47 -3.09 0.36 -5.67
C ILE A 47 -4.13 -0.74 -5.50
N VAL A 48 -5.19 -0.39 -4.77
CA VAL A 48 -6.40 -1.19 -4.62
C VAL A 48 -7.53 -0.38 -5.22
N LEU A 49 -8.16 -0.89 -6.26
CA LEU A 49 -9.31 -0.29 -6.93
C LEU A 49 -10.58 -0.93 -6.36
N ASN A 50 -11.58 -0.10 -6.03
CA ASN A 50 -12.88 -0.56 -5.56
C ASN A 50 -13.94 -0.17 -6.59
N PHE A 51 -14.59 -1.15 -7.19
CA PHE A 51 -15.59 -0.95 -8.22
C PHE A 51 -17.01 -0.95 -7.64
N ASP A 52 -17.95 -0.33 -8.36
CA ASP A 52 -19.31 -0.10 -7.88
C ASP A 52 -20.14 -1.39 -7.75
N ASP A 53 -19.77 -2.45 -8.47
CA ASP A 53 -20.37 -3.79 -8.37
C ASP A 53 -19.76 -4.64 -7.23
N GLY A 54 -18.85 -4.07 -6.44
CA GLY A 54 -18.22 -4.68 -5.28
C GLY A 54 -16.98 -5.51 -5.59
N HIS A 55 -16.54 -5.62 -6.84
CA HIS A 55 -15.26 -6.26 -7.13
C HIS A 55 -14.07 -5.34 -6.83
N ARG A 56 -12.93 -5.96 -6.56
CA ARG A 56 -11.67 -5.28 -6.31
C ARG A 56 -10.60 -5.75 -7.27
N GLU A 57 -9.78 -4.81 -7.71
CA GLU A 57 -8.56 -5.13 -8.44
C GLU A 57 -7.35 -4.56 -7.69
N GLU A 58 -6.27 -5.32 -7.67
CA GLU A 58 -5.04 -4.89 -7.02
C GLU A 58 -3.83 -5.01 -7.94
N TYR A 59 -3.00 -3.97 -7.90
CA TYR A 59 -1.79 -3.93 -8.70
C TYR A 59 -0.62 -3.40 -7.89
N PHE A 60 0.57 -3.91 -8.18
CA PHE A 60 1.80 -3.17 -7.92
C PHE A 60 2.03 -2.15 -9.03
N ILE A 61 2.36 -0.93 -8.65
CA ILE A 61 2.80 0.14 -9.54
C ILE A 61 4.32 0.17 -9.48
N ILE A 62 4.96 -0.15 -10.60
CA ILE A 62 6.42 -0.13 -10.72
C ILE A 62 6.82 0.94 -11.75
N PRO A 63 7.61 1.96 -11.36
CA PRO A 63 8.09 2.96 -12.30
C PRO A 63 9.03 2.31 -13.33
N THR A 64 8.90 2.71 -14.59
CA THR A 64 9.86 2.33 -15.63
C THR A 64 11.11 3.21 -15.58
N SER A 65 12.20 2.76 -16.20
CA SER A 65 13.49 3.48 -16.20
C SER A 65 13.42 4.88 -16.81
N ASP A 66 12.46 5.13 -17.71
CA ASP A 66 12.24 6.46 -18.30
C ASP A 66 11.59 7.47 -17.35
N GLY A 67 11.10 7.03 -16.18
CA GLY A 67 10.40 7.86 -15.20
C GLY A 67 9.06 8.44 -15.65
N LYS A 68 8.58 8.07 -16.85
CA LYS A 68 7.36 8.62 -17.47
C LYS A 68 6.18 7.66 -17.41
N ARG A 69 6.46 6.36 -17.38
CA ARG A 69 5.45 5.31 -17.38
C ARG A 69 5.56 4.46 -16.11
N ASN A 70 4.49 3.74 -15.82
CA ASN A 70 4.47 2.74 -14.78
C ASN A 70 3.91 1.42 -15.35
N LEU A 71 4.42 0.31 -14.85
CA LEU A 71 3.85 -1.01 -15.08
C LEU A 71 2.90 -1.35 -13.93
N LEU A 72 1.73 -1.88 -14.29
CA LEU A 72 0.80 -2.48 -13.35
C LEU A 72 0.97 -3.99 -13.36
N ILE A 73 1.37 -4.56 -12.24
CA ILE A 73 1.50 -6.01 -12.07
C ILE A 73 0.34 -6.49 -11.20
N PRO A 74 -0.58 -7.32 -11.73
CA PRO A 74 -1.68 -7.87 -10.96
C PRO A 74 -1.18 -8.60 -9.72
N THR A 75 -1.89 -8.46 -8.62
CA THR A 75 -1.59 -9.17 -7.38
C THR A 75 -2.88 -9.62 -6.72
N SER A 76 -2.81 -10.69 -5.94
CA SER A 76 -3.99 -11.23 -5.27
C SER A 76 -4.40 -10.36 -4.08
N GLU A 77 -5.71 -10.34 -3.85
CA GLU A 77 -6.32 -9.78 -2.66
C GLU A 77 -5.76 -10.46 -1.41
N LYS A 78 -5.60 -9.67 -0.36
CA LYS A 78 -5.30 -10.15 0.98
C LYS A 78 -6.13 -9.29 1.92
N GLU A 79 -7.05 -9.92 2.60
CA GLU A 79 -7.94 -9.27 3.57
C GLU A 79 -7.18 -8.78 4.80
N GLY A 80 -7.83 -7.93 5.60
CA GLY A 80 -7.37 -7.54 6.94
C GLY A 80 -6.10 -6.68 6.95
N ARG A 81 -5.88 -5.86 5.92
CA ARG A 81 -4.71 -4.97 5.88
C ARG A 81 -4.99 -3.69 6.63
N LYS A 82 -4.08 -3.35 7.52
CA LYS A 82 -3.99 -2.00 8.06
C LYS A 82 -2.90 -1.17 7.38
N ILE A 83 -3.19 0.12 7.27
CA ILE A 83 -2.36 1.13 6.62
C ILE A 83 -2.20 2.30 7.58
N TRP A 84 -0.95 2.75 7.73
CA TRP A 84 -0.61 3.95 8.47
C TRP A 84 -1.03 5.20 7.68
N ASN A 85 -1.86 6.06 8.26
CA ASN A 85 -2.32 7.29 7.60
C ASN A 85 -1.53 8.56 7.99
N GLY A 86 -0.42 8.40 8.72
CA GLY A 86 0.34 9.52 9.31
C GLY A 86 0.01 9.81 10.78
N LYS A 87 -1.11 9.28 11.28
CA LYS A 87 -1.61 9.51 12.65
C LYS A 87 -1.97 8.22 13.38
N GLU A 88 -2.62 7.30 12.69
CA GLU A 88 -3.11 6.04 13.25
C GLU A 88 -3.09 4.90 12.22
N SER A 89 -3.29 3.70 12.73
CA SER A 89 -3.45 2.48 11.95
C SER A 89 -4.91 2.33 11.53
N VAL A 90 -5.19 2.28 10.23
CA VAL A 90 -6.54 2.24 9.68
C VAL A 90 -6.73 1.01 8.80
N ASP A 91 -7.86 0.33 8.94
CA ASP A 91 -8.23 -0.77 8.05
C ASP A 91 -8.42 -0.27 6.60
N LEU A 92 -7.87 -1.02 5.65
CA LEU A 92 -7.98 -0.73 4.22
C LEU A 92 -9.44 -0.61 3.78
N ASP A 93 -10.34 -1.45 4.31
CA ASP A 93 -11.75 -1.43 3.95
C ASP A 93 -12.42 -0.10 4.33
N LEU A 94 -12.08 0.46 5.49
CA LEU A 94 -12.56 1.78 5.91
C LEU A 94 -12.05 2.90 4.99
N LEU A 95 -10.84 2.73 4.43
CA LEU A 95 -10.28 3.70 3.49
C LEU A 95 -10.94 3.63 2.10
N LEU A 96 -11.58 2.51 1.76
CA LEU A 96 -12.26 2.28 0.48
C LEU A 96 -13.76 2.63 0.49
N ASN A 97 -14.35 2.91 1.65
CA ASN A 97 -15.77 3.23 1.84
C ASN A 97 -16.15 4.69 1.48
N TYR A 98 -15.56 5.26 0.42
CA TYR A 98 -15.78 6.65 -0.01
C TYR A 98 -16.98 6.84 -0.94
#